data_AF-A0A0J8H0N1-F1
#
_entry.id   AF-A0A0J8H0N1-F1
#
_cell.length_a   1.000
_cell.length_b   1.000
_cell.length_c   1.000
_cell.angle_alpha   90.00
_cell.angle_beta   90.00
_cell.angle_gamma   90.00
#
_symmetry.space_group_name_H-M   'P 1'
#
loop_
_entity.id
_entity.type
_entity.pdbx_description
1 polymer ?
#
loop_
_entity_poly.entity_id
_entity_poly.type
_entity_poly.pdbx_seq_one_letter_code
_entity_poly.pdbx_strand_id
1 'polypeptide(L)'
;MSLYDAVMAIPRSGRTFENFISKLSSQTQDLPNAEALIKAVKAGKKRKDQNYAVASQYLTELQSSPVASNLGLFIDRKREERPYRVGFLGADVEIGGLNVRIEGDEPHNCSSLVGLGEADIAVAGLDELLAVTHNSLSMSATKWGMYNYNLKKEHKVRIAGSAMLTRYNDVVSREVQDMVGFFLIAKQRPSSGPNTGYPKDYLEHLETHKNKVFVKGRYVEKVRKSYPKLNIEPVHDVEDAVNDSETGDVGLEIVQTGSTLRRKNLVLLGAPLFLSESLYVVDYYKYNSGTEDSLKALLDTFAPVGYFEQQRLEQFAYWYHALQENLGDSWINKPRIEDIFCSHQDSVRGLRPYSLKTRYWTPSDSYKRDDAFQFVENSISELKDIYNQVVSGQLK
;
A
#
# COMPACT_ATOMS: atom_id res chain seq x y z
N MET A 1 -10.34 -31.85 10.07
CA MET A 1 -10.51 -30.54 10.71
C MET A 1 -9.23 -29.77 10.47
N SER A 2 -9.32 -28.49 10.12
CA SER A 2 -8.14 -27.63 9.99
C SER A 2 -7.42 -27.56 11.34
N LEU A 3 -6.08 -27.60 11.33
CA LEU A 3 -5.26 -27.41 12.53
C LEU A 3 -5.32 -25.95 13.02
N TYR A 4 -5.71 -25.03 12.14
CA TYR A 4 -5.74 -23.60 12.40
C TYR A 4 -7.15 -23.04 12.24
N ASP A 5 -7.48 -22.07 13.09
CA ASP A 5 -8.72 -21.30 13.06
C ASP A 5 -8.74 -20.30 11.89
N ALA A 6 -7.55 -19.83 11.47
CA ALA A 6 -7.38 -18.99 10.28
C ALA A 6 -5.96 -19.10 9.72
N VAL A 7 -5.83 -18.88 8.41
CA VAL A 7 -4.56 -18.74 7.69
C VAL A 7 -4.40 -17.30 7.17
N MET A 8 -3.26 -16.70 7.47
CA MET A 8 -2.94 -15.31 7.17
C MET A 8 -1.68 -15.18 6.31
N ALA A 9 -1.80 -14.55 5.14
CA ALA A 9 -0.67 -14.24 4.29
C ALA A 9 -0.12 -12.83 4.55
N ILE A 10 1.19 -12.71 4.77
CA ILE A 10 1.87 -11.42 4.87
C ILE A 10 3.08 -11.38 3.95
N PRO A 11 3.59 -10.19 3.59
CA PRO A 11 4.84 -10.11 2.86
C PRO A 11 5.96 -10.79 3.65
N ARG A 12 6.76 -11.65 3.02
CA ARG A 12 7.89 -12.34 3.68
C ARG A 12 9.07 -11.44 4.04
N SER A 13 9.01 -10.18 3.60
CA SER A 13 10.07 -9.19 3.78
C SER A 13 9.62 -7.80 3.31
N GLY A 14 10.43 -6.78 3.63
CA GLY A 14 10.14 -5.39 3.29
C GLY A 14 9.39 -4.67 4.41
N ARG A 15 8.99 -3.42 4.18
CA ARG A 15 8.48 -2.58 5.27
C ARG A 15 7.14 -3.04 5.82
N THR A 16 6.22 -3.49 4.96
CA THR A 16 4.93 -4.04 5.40
C THR A 16 5.13 -5.22 6.35
N PHE A 17 6.09 -6.11 6.06
CA PHE A 17 6.48 -7.18 6.97
C PHE A 17 7.00 -6.62 8.31
N GLU A 18 7.96 -5.71 8.24
CA GLU A 18 8.58 -5.12 9.45
C GLU A 18 7.53 -4.48 10.36
N ASN A 19 6.68 -3.62 9.81
CA ASN A 19 5.68 -2.89 10.58
C ASN A 19 4.56 -3.83 11.07
N PHE A 20 4.18 -4.84 10.28
CA PHE A 20 3.16 -5.80 10.69
C PHE A 20 3.66 -6.70 11.82
N ILE A 21 4.87 -7.24 11.74
CA ILE A 21 5.46 -8.05 12.82
C ILE A 21 5.63 -7.23 14.10
N SER A 22 6.05 -5.96 14.00
CA SER A 22 6.09 -5.06 15.15
C SER A 22 4.70 -4.88 15.77
N LYS A 23 3.68 -4.58 14.97
CA LYS A 23 2.29 -4.46 15.46
C LYS A 23 1.77 -5.76 16.07
N LEU A 24 2.05 -6.89 15.44
CA LEU A 24 1.58 -8.20 15.90
C LEU A 24 2.22 -8.59 17.23
N SER A 25 3.47 -8.22 17.47
CA SER A 25 4.19 -8.56 18.71
C SER A 25 3.54 -7.99 19.98
N SER A 26 2.69 -6.96 19.87
CA SER A 26 1.90 -6.46 21.01
C SER A 26 0.56 -7.20 21.18
N GLN A 27 0.20 -8.09 20.27
CA GLN A 27 -1.08 -8.82 20.22
C GLN A 27 -0.94 -10.32 20.47
N THR A 28 0.28 -10.86 20.51
CA THR A 28 0.55 -12.28 20.78
C THR A 28 1.86 -12.45 21.56
N GLN A 29 1.92 -13.48 22.42
CA GLN A 29 3.13 -13.86 23.13
C GLN A 29 4.00 -14.88 22.35
N ASP A 30 3.47 -15.45 21.27
CA ASP A 30 4.13 -16.51 20.48
C ASP A 30 5.16 -15.97 19.49
N LEU A 31 5.27 -14.64 19.37
CA LEU A 31 6.32 -13.94 18.64
C LEU A 31 7.18 -13.05 19.57
N PRO A 32 7.78 -13.60 20.64
CA PRO A 32 8.47 -12.80 21.66
C PRO A 32 9.76 -12.14 21.13
N ASN A 33 10.27 -12.61 19.99
CA ASN A 33 11.51 -12.14 19.36
C ASN A 33 11.28 -11.40 18.04
N ALA A 34 10.19 -10.64 17.94
CA ALA A 34 9.82 -9.87 16.74
C ALA A 34 10.96 -8.98 16.21
N GLU A 35 11.70 -8.29 17.08
CA GLU A 35 12.84 -7.45 16.67
C GLU A 35 13.97 -8.29 16.05
N ALA A 36 14.31 -9.43 16.65
CA ALA A 36 15.33 -10.34 16.13
C ALA A 36 14.91 -10.92 14.77
N LEU A 37 13.62 -11.26 14.62
CA LEU A 37 13.04 -11.74 13.37
C LEU A 37 13.14 -10.68 12.28
N ILE A 38 12.71 -9.44 12.57
CA ILE A 38 12.81 -8.30 11.67
C ILE A 38 14.26 -8.05 11.25
N LYS A 39 15.19 -8.05 12.21
CA LYS A 39 16.62 -7.86 11.97
C LYS A 39 17.18 -8.96 11.06
N ALA A 40 16.82 -10.22 11.31
CA ALA A 40 17.26 -11.36 10.52
C ALA A 40 16.82 -11.24 9.05
N VAL A 41 15.53 -10.96 8.81
CA VAL A 41 14.96 -10.77 7.46
C VAL A 41 15.57 -9.56 6.76
N LYS A 42 15.75 -8.44 7.46
CA LYS A 42 16.35 -7.21 6.91
C LYS A 42 17.80 -7.43 6.49
N ALA A 43 18.59 -8.15 7.28
CA ALA A 43 19.96 -8.51 6.94
C ALA A 43 20.04 -9.51 5.77
N GLY A 44 19.02 -10.35 5.58
CA GLY A 44 18.89 -11.23 4.41
C GLY A 44 18.97 -10.46 3.07
N LYS A 45 18.46 -9.22 3.01
CA LYS A 45 18.58 -8.37 1.81
C LYS A 45 20.04 -8.02 1.46
N LYS A 46 20.91 -7.84 2.46
CA LYS A 46 22.33 -7.51 2.27
C LYS A 46 23.18 -8.74 1.93
N ARG A 47 22.72 -9.92 2.34
CA ARG A 47 23.38 -11.22 2.14
C ARG A 47 22.72 -12.06 1.05
N LYS A 48 22.01 -11.40 0.11
CA LYS A 48 21.39 -12.06 -1.04
C LYS A 48 22.49 -12.47 -2.03
N ASP A 49 22.33 -13.62 -2.67
CA ASP A 49 23.29 -14.13 -3.65
C ASP A 49 22.58 -14.97 -4.72
N GLN A 50 23.08 -15.00 -5.95
CA GLN A 50 22.54 -15.88 -7.00
C GLN A 50 22.88 -17.35 -6.75
N ASN A 51 23.98 -17.62 -6.04
CA ASN A 51 24.35 -18.95 -5.63
C ASN A 51 23.60 -19.33 -4.35
N TYR A 52 22.73 -20.35 -4.47
CA TYR A 52 21.96 -20.90 -3.35
C TYR A 52 22.85 -21.26 -2.16
N ALA A 53 23.99 -21.91 -2.40
CA ALA A 53 24.89 -22.38 -1.35
C ALA A 53 25.54 -21.23 -0.57
N VAL A 54 25.75 -20.09 -1.21
CA VAL A 54 26.26 -18.87 -0.56
C VAL A 54 25.16 -18.20 0.25
N ALA A 55 23.98 -18.01 -0.36
CA ALA A 55 22.84 -17.40 0.32
C ALA A 55 22.36 -18.23 1.53
N SER A 56 22.45 -19.56 1.46
CA SER A 56 22.06 -20.47 2.54
C SER A 56 22.98 -20.40 3.75
N GLN A 57 24.25 -19.97 3.60
CA GLN A 57 25.17 -19.82 4.74
C GLN A 57 24.58 -18.92 5.82
N TYR A 58 23.93 -17.82 5.41
CA TYR A 58 23.29 -16.92 6.37
C TYR A 58 22.10 -17.57 7.09
N LEU A 59 21.33 -18.43 6.42
CA LEU A 59 20.26 -19.20 7.08
C LEU A 59 20.85 -20.23 8.07
N THR A 60 21.99 -20.82 7.74
CA THR A 60 22.74 -21.73 8.61
C THR A 60 23.28 -21.00 9.85
N GLU A 61 23.84 -19.80 9.68
CA GLU A 61 24.29 -18.94 10.79
C GLU A 61 23.17 -18.63 11.79
N LEU A 62 21.92 -18.59 11.33
CA LEU A 62 20.75 -18.29 12.15
C LEU A 62 20.12 -19.52 12.82
N GLN A 63 20.60 -20.74 12.59
CA GLN A 63 19.97 -21.96 13.12
C GLN A 63 19.94 -22.04 14.65
N SER A 64 20.89 -21.40 15.34
CA SER A 64 20.91 -21.30 16.79
C SER A 64 20.06 -20.14 17.34
N SER A 65 19.44 -19.35 16.46
CA SER A 65 18.61 -18.21 16.84
C SER A 65 17.20 -18.66 17.23
N PRO A 66 16.56 -18.03 18.24
CA PRO A 66 15.17 -18.31 18.59
C PRO A 66 14.14 -18.14 17.46
N VAL A 67 14.52 -17.44 16.38
CA VAL A 67 13.65 -17.18 15.22
C VAL A 67 13.94 -18.10 14.03
N ALA A 68 14.84 -19.08 14.18
CA ALA A 68 15.29 -19.95 13.10
C ALA A 68 14.13 -20.67 12.40
N SER A 69 13.17 -21.19 13.17
CA SER A 69 11.99 -21.90 12.66
C SER A 69 11.05 -21.02 11.83
N ASN A 70 11.16 -19.69 11.97
CA ASN A 70 10.33 -18.74 11.23
C ASN A 70 10.99 -18.25 9.93
N LEU A 71 12.18 -18.73 9.60
CA LEU A 71 12.99 -18.24 8.50
C LEU A 71 13.18 -19.30 7.41
N GLY A 72 13.23 -18.83 6.17
CA GLY A 72 13.47 -19.68 5.01
C GLY A 72 14.23 -18.93 3.93
N LEU A 73 14.72 -19.67 2.94
CA LEU A 73 15.37 -19.12 1.76
C LEU A 73 14.36 -19.02 0.62
N PHE A 74 14.37 -17.91 -0.11
CA PHE A 74 13.47 -17.70 -1.26
C PHE A 74 14.15 -16.90 -2.37
N ILE A 75 13.59 -16.98 -3.57
CA ILE A 75 14.04 -16.22 -4.74
C ILE A 75 13.46 -14.81 -4.68
N ASP A 76 14.31 -13.78 -4.69
CA ASP A 76 13.89 -12.38 -4.78
C ASP A 76 13.49 -12.03 -6.22
N ARG A 77 12.24 -12.36 -6.58
CA ARG A 77 11.69 -12.12 -7.93
C ARG A 77 11.51 -10.65 -8.30
N LYS A 78 11.72 -9.72 -7.35
CA LYS A 78 11.74 -8.27 -7.65
C LYS A 78 12.97 -7.87 -8.49
N ARG A 79 13.96 -8.76 -8.60
CA ARG A 79 15.26 -8.51 -9.19
C ARG A 79 15.47 -9.39 -10.41
N GLU A 80 16.07 -8.84 -11.46
CA GLU A 80 16.34 -9.57 -12.71
C GLU A 80 17.31 -10.73 -12.47
N GLU A 81 18.32 -10.49 -11.63
CA GLU A 81 19.33 -11.47 -11.28
C GLU A 81 18.77 -12.60 -10.39
N ARG A 82 17.50 -12.49 -9.93
CA ARG A 82 16.76 -13.47 -9.13
C ARG A 82 17.60 -14.10 -8.00
N PRO A 83 18.22 -13.29 -7.13
CA PRO A 83 19.07 -13.83 -6.08
C PRO A 83 18.23 -14.52 -5.01
N TYR A 84 18.81 -15.52 -4.35
CA TYR A 84 18.27 -16.12 -3.14
C TYR A 84 18.54 -15.22 -1.94
N ARG A 85 17.60 -15.17 -1.00
CA ARG A 85 17.81 -14.49 0.28
C ARG A 85 16.94 -15.08 1.40
N VAL A 86 17.36 -14.85 2.63
CA VAL A 86 16.58 -15.19 3.83
C VAL A 86 15.38 -14.26 3.97
N GLY A 87 14.22 -14.82 4.31
CA GLY A 87 13.01 -14.11 4.67
C GLY A 87 12.13 -14.90 5.61
N PHE A 88 11.00 -14.30 5.95
CA PHE A 88 10.01 -14.93 6.80
C PHE A 88 9.32 -16.08 6.05
N LEU A 89 9.34 -17.26 6.67
CA LEU A 89 8.67 -18.46 6.19
C LEU A 89 7.24 -18.51 6.73
N GLY A 90 7.11 -18.45 8.05
CA GLY A 90 5.82 -18.48 8.73
C GLY A 90 5.95 -18.60 10.24
N ALA A 91 4.83 -18.47 10.94
CA ALA A 91 4.71 -18.65 12.37
C ALA A 91 3.31 -19.13 12.71
N ASP A 92 3.21 -19.97 13.74
CA ASP A 92 1.94 -20.36 14.33
C ASP A 92 1.79 -19.54 15.62
N VAL A 93 0.68 -18.82 15.75
CA VAL A 93 0.48 -17.87 16.84
C VAL A 93 -0.95 -17.92 17.36
N GLU A 94 -1.12 -17.73 18.66
CA GLU A 94 -2.42 -17.47 19.27
C GLU A 94 -2.72 -15.97 19.25
N ILE A 95 -3.87 -15.59 18.69
CA ILE A 95 -4.35 -14.20 18.64
C ILE A 95 -5.81 -14.20 19.12
N GLY A 96 -6.09 -13.57 20.26
CA GLY A 96 -7.45 -13.51 20.80
C GLY A 96 -8.09 -14.88 21.05
N GLY A 97 -7.30 -15.89 21.42
CA GLY A 97 -7.74 -17.27 21.63
C GLY A 97 -7.92 -18.09 20.34
N LEU A 98 -7.50 -17.57 19.19
CA LEU A 98 -7.54 -18.27 17.90
C LEU A 98 -6.14 -18.73 17.50
N ASN A 99 -6.03 -19.97 17.01
CA ASN A 99 -4.80 -20.51 16.45
C ASN A 99 -4.66 -20.05 15.00
N VAL A 100 -3.75 -19.11 14.74
CA VAL A 100 -3.56 -18.50 13.43
C VAL A 100 -2.22 -18.93 12.84
N ARG A 101 -2.27 -19.47 11.61
CA ARG A 101 -1.07 -19.70 10.79
C ARG A 101 -0.75 -18.44 10.02
N ILE A 102 0.41 -17.84 10.24
CA ILE A 102 0.91 -16.71 9.46
C ILE A 102 1.97 -17.21 8.49
N GLU A 103 1.82 -16.91 7.20
CA GLU A 103 2.72 -17.34 6.14
C GLU A 103 3.34 -16.16 5.41
N GLY A 104 4.63 -16.28 5.11
CA GLY A 104 5.36 -15.28 4.35
C GLY A 104 5.27 -15.51 2.84
N ASP A 105 4.62 -14.60 2.11
CA ASP A 105 4.57 -14.64 0.65
C ASP A 105 5.26 -13.44 -0.03
N GLU A 106 5.45 -13.52 -1.35
CA GLU A 106 6.00 -12.44 -2.13
C GLU A 106 5.14 -11.18 -1.96
N PRO A 107 5.76 -9.99 -1.71
CA PRO A 107 5.02 -8.75 -1.42
C PRO A 107 4.07 -8.24 -2.51
N HIS A 108 3.89 -8.98 -3.60
CA HIS A 108 3.00 -8.66 -4.70
C HIS A 108 1.96 -9.77 -4.97
N ASN A 109 1.90 -10.80 -4.11
CA ASN A 109 1.03 -11.97 -4.27
C ASN A 109 0.18 -12.30 -3.04
N CYS A 110 0.35 -11.59 -1.91
CA CYS A 110 -0.38 -11.89 -0.68
C CYS A 110 -1.90 -11.91 -0.89
N SER A 111 -2.42 -10.94 -1.65
CA SER A 111 -3.85 -10.87 -1.99
C SER A 111 -4.32 -11.96 -2.96
N SER A 112 -3.41 -12.52 -3.76
CA SER A 112 -3.70 -13.64 -4.67
C SER A 112 -3.96 -14.93 -3.89
N LEU A 113 -3.28 -15.17 -2.76
CA LEU A 113 -3.53 -16.34 -1.91
C LEU A 113 -4.96 -16.37 -1.38
N VAL A 114 -5.49 -15.20 -1.00
CA VAL A 114 -6.91 -15.04 -0.67
C VAL A 114 -7.80 -15.34 -1.88
N GLY A 115 -7.41 -14.84 -3.06
CA GLY A 115 -8.08 -15.11 -4.33
C GLY A 115 -8.06 -16.57 -4.78
N LEU A 116 -7.11 -17.36 -4.32
CA LEU A 116 -7.02 -18.81 -4.54
C LEU A 116 -7.70 -19.61 -3.43
N GLY A 117 -7.85 -19.04 -2.23
CA GLY A 117 -8.42 -19.71 -1.06
C GLY A 117 -7.37 -20.47 -0.26
N GLU A 118 -6.10 -20.12 -0.46
CA GLU A 118 -4.97 -20.62 0.30
C GLU A 118 -4.76 -19.82 1.60
N ALA A 119 -5.32 -18.61 1.69
CA ALA A 119 -5.36 -17.80 2.90
C ALA A 119 -6.76 -17.22 3.13
N ASP A 120 -7.15 -17.07 4.38
CA ASP A 120 -8.43 -16.47 4.80
C ASP A 120 -8.32 -14.94 4.87
N ILE A 121 -7.12 -14.46 5.20
CA ILE A 121 -6.79 -13.05 5.33
C ILE A 121 -5.37 -12.79 4.81
N ALA A 122 -5.10 -11.58 4.34
CA ALA A 122 -3.80 -11.12 3.92
C ALA A 122 -3.55 -9.67 4.31
N VAL A 123 -2.28 -9.29 4.46
CA VAL A 123 -1.85 -7.88 4.48
C VAL A 123 -1.26 -7.54 3.12
N ALA A 124 -1.93 -6.63 2.41
CA ALA A 124 -1.53 -6.23 1.06
C ALA A 124 -1.74 -4.72 0.84
N GLY A 125 -0.98 -4.14 -0.08
CA GLY A 125 -1.16 -2.76 -0.52
C GLY A 125 -2.31 -2.61 -1.52
N LEU A 126 -2.93 -1.44 -1.60
CA LEU A 126 -3.87 -1.15 -2.70
C LEU A 126 -3.16 -1.23 -4.05
N ASP A 127 -1.90 -0.82 -4.14
CA ASP A 127 -1.11 -0.89 -5.36
C ASP A 127 -0.94 -2.32 -5.88
N GLU A 128 -0.74 -3.29 -4.97
CA GLU A 128 -0.76 -4.71 -5.29
C GLU A 128 -2.14 -5.16 -5.77
N LEU A 129 -3.19 -4.86 -4.99
CA LEU A 129 -4.56 -5.23 -5.34
C LEU A 129 -4.95 -4.71 -6.72
N LEU A 130 -4.61 -3.45 -7.03
CA LEU A 130 -4.88 -2.84 -8.33
C LEU A 130 -4.06 -3.48 -9.44
N ALA A 131 -2.82 -3.91 -9.18
CA ALA A 131 -2.03 -4.64 -10.19
C ALA A 131 -2.66 -6.00 -10.51
N VAL A 132 -3.11 -6.75 -9.50
CA VAL A 132 -3.67 -8.10 -9.67
C VAL A 132 -5.10 -8.06 -10.23
N THR A 133 -5.92 -7.09 -9.82
CA THR A 133 -7.37 -7.07 -10.14
C THR A 133 -7.79 -6.01 -11.15
N HIS A 134 -6.85 -5.33 -11.84
CA HIS A 134 -7.18 -4.25 -12.78
C HIS A 134 -8.23 -4.65 -13.83
N ASN A 135 -8.28 -5.90 -14.28
CA ASN A 135 -9.28 -6.41 -15.24
C ASN A 135 -10.65 -6.74 -14.64
N SER A 136 -10.72 -6.81 -13.32
CA SER A 136 -11.91 -7.15 -12.54
C SER A 136 -12.59 -5.95 -11.91
N LEU A 137 -12.05 -4.74 -12.11
CA LEU A 137 -12.65 -3.50 -11.63
C LEU A 137 -13.52 -2.86 -12.71
N SER A 138 -14.75 -2.45 -12.36
CA SER A 138 -15.68 -1.74 -13.24
C SER A 138 -15.23 -0.30 -13.56
N MET A 139 -14.54 0.34 -12.61
CA MET A 139 -13.86 1.63 -12.80
C MET A 139 -12.48 1.61 -12.15
N SER A 140 -11.60 2.53 -12.57
CA SER A 140 -10.27 2.69 -11.95
C SER A 140 -10.42 3.23 -10.53
N ALA A 141 -10.22 2.36 -9.53
CA ALA A 141 -10.13 2.76 -8.13
C ALA A 141 -8.78 3.45 -7.86
N THR A 142 -8.82 4.67 -7.34
CA THR A 142 -7.62 5.46 -6.97
C THR A 142 -7.42 5.56 -5.45
N LYS A 143 -8.43 5.11 -4.69
CA LYS A 143 -8.48 5.11 -3.23
C LYS A 143 -9.02 3.75 -2.78
N TRP A 144 -8.49 3.18 -1.71
CA TRP A 144 -8.89 1.83 -1.29
C TRP A 144 -10.35 1.79 -0.86
N GLY A 145 -10.88 2.90 -0.34
CA GLY A 145 -12.28 3.12 -0.04
C GLY A 145 -13.21 3.02 -1.25
N MET A 146 -12.72 2.81 -2.48
CA MET A 146 -13.52 2.56 -3.69
C MET A 146 -13.48 1.10 -4.15
N TYR A 147 -12.49 0.34 -3.68
CA TYR A 147 -12.11 -0.94 -4.28
C TYR A 147 -13.25 -1.95 -4.24
N ASN A 148 -13.86 -2.14 -3.06
CA ASN A 148 -14.88 -3.18 -2.86
C ASN A 148 -16.15 -2.98 -3.71
N TYR A 149 -16.52 -1.74 -4.04
CA TYR A 149 -17.67 -1.42 -4.91
C TYR A 149 -17.36 -1.60 -6.38
N ASN A 150 -16.12 -1.29 -6.78
CA ASN A 150 -15.70 -1.44 -8.17
C ASN A 150 -15.32 -2.88 -8.51
N LEU A 151 -15.04 -3.72 -7.51
CA LEU A 151 -14.71 -5.12 -7.74
C LEU A 151 -15.97 -5.95 -8.03
N LYS A 152 -15.96 -6.65 -9.17
CA LYS A 152 -17.06 -7.53 -9.57
C LYS A 152 -17.38 -8.57 -8.48
N LYS A 153 -18.66 -8.93 -8.38
CA LYS A 153 -19.21 -9.69 -7.23
C LYS A 153 -18.64 -11.09 -7.11
N GLU A 154 -18.27 -11.71 -8.22
CA GLU A 154 -17.73 -13.06 -8.32
C GLU A 154 -16.32 -13.22 -7.71
N HIS A 155 -15.59 -12.13 -7.51
CA HIS A 155 -14.33 -12.18 -6.80
C HIS A 155 -14.58 -12.29 -5.30
N LYS A 156 -13.81 -13.13 -4.60
CA LYS A 156 -13.86 -13.27 -3.13
C LYS A 156 -13.03 -12.25 -2.37
N VAL A 157 -11.97 -11.73 -2.96
CA VAL A 157 -11.02 -10.80 -2.32
C VAL A 157 -11.71 -9.50 -1.93
N ARG A 158 -11.73 -9.12 -0.65
CA ARG A 158 -12.26 -7.80 -0.21
C ARG A 158 -11.37 -7.13 0.82
N ILE A 159 -11.35 -5.81 0.77
CA ILE A 159 -10.69 -4.99 1.79
C ILE A 159 -11.59 -4.92 3.02
N ALA A 160 -11.04 -5.28 4.18
CA ALA A 160 -11.70 -5.15 5.47
C ALA A 160 -11.47 -3.78 6.13
N GLY A 161 -10.36 -3.12 5.81
CA GLY A 161 -10.00 -1.79 6.30
C GLY A 161 -8.48 -1.60 6.27
N SER A 162 -8.02 -0.45 6.74
CA SER A 162 -6.61 -0.18 6.92
C SER A 162 -6.00 -1.04 8.02
N ALA A 163 -4.80 -1.56 7.77
CA ALA A 163 -4.01 -2.23 8.80
C ALA A 163 -3.31 -1.24 9.75
N MET A 164 -3.33 0.06 9.43
CA MET A 164 -2.73 1.14 10.24
C MET A 164 -1.29 0.84 10.66
N LEU A 165 -0.48 0.34 9.73
CA LEU A 165 0.92 0.05 9.98
C LEU A 165 1.72 1.36 9.97
N THR A 166 2.21 1.78 11.13
CA THR A 166 3.01 2.99 11.29
C THR A 166 4.50 2.68 11.36
N ARG A 167 5.29 3.74 11.15
CA ARG A 167 6.72 3.77 11.40
C ARG A 167 7.14 5.15 11.83
N TYR A 168 8.11 5.23 12.74
CA TYR A 168 8.76 6.48 13.07
C TYR A 168 9.31 7.19 11.83
N ASN A 169 8.94 8.46 11.69
CA ASN A 169 9.37 9.33 10.61
C ASN A 169 10.22 10.47 11.18
N ASP A 170 11.51 10.48 10.83
CA ASP A 170 12.49 11.44 11.36
C ASP A 170 12.21 12.90 10.93
N VAL A 171 11.47 13.12 9.84
CA VAL A 171 11.19 14.47 9.32
C VAL A 171 10.19 15.21 10.21
N VAL A 172 9.20 14.48 10.73
CA VAL A 172 8.13 15.03 11.58
C VAL A 172 8.18 14.50 13.02
N SER A 173 9.24 13.75 13.35
CA SER A 173 9.58 13.21 14.67
C SER A 173 8.45 12.44 15.37
N ARG A 174 7.67 11.67 14.61
CA ARG A 174 6.53 10.89 15.14
C ARG A 174 6.25 9.63 14.32
N GLU A 175 5.40 8.75 14.85
CA GLU A 175 4.87 7.60 14.12
C GLU A 175 3.92 8.06 13.00
N VAL A 176 4.24 7.64 11.77
CA VAL A 176 3.45 7.95 10.57
C VAL A 176 3.12 6.66 9.85
N GLN A 177 1.88 6.53 9.40
CA GLN A 177 1.44 5.37 8.62
C GLN A 177 2.28 5.22 7.33
N ASP A 178 2.64 3.98 6.97
CA ASP A 178 3.33 3.65 5.72
C ASP A 178 2.36 3.76 4.53
N MET A 179 1.98 5.00 4.23
CA MET A 179 1.20 5.42 3.07
C MET A 179 2.15 5.81 1.93
N VAL A 180 1.76 5.47 0.71
CA VAL A 180 2.49 5.81 -0.51
C VAL A 180 1.55 6.36 -1.56
N GLY A 181 2.04 7.27 -2.41
CA GLY A 181 1.32 7.71 -3.59
C GLY A 181 2.05 7.29 -4.86
N PHE A 182 1.32 7.03 -5.93
CA PHE A 182 1.90 6.79 -7.25
C PHE A 182 1.91 8.10 -8.02
N PHE A 183 3.07 8.75 -8.11
CA PHE A 183 3.20 10.11 -8.61
C PHE A 183 3.95 10.16 -9.92
N LEU A 184 3.72 11.27 -10.64
CA LEU A 184 4.63 11.72 -11.69
C LEU A 184 5.90 12.31 -11.06
N ILE A 185 7.05 11.92 -11.59
CA ILE A 185 8.36 12.43 -11.22
C ILE A 185 9.09 12.92 -12.46
N ALA A 186 9.89 13.97 -12.33
CA ALA A 186 10.62 14.56 -13.45
C ALA A 186 12.02 15.00 -13.05
N LYS A 187 12.91 15.14 -14.04
CA LYS A 187 14.28 15.61 -13.85
C LYS A 187 14.37 17.03 -13.30
N GLN A 188 13.42 17.88 -13.68
CA GLN A 188 13.37 19.27 -13.26
C GLN A 188 11.95 19.82 -13.36
N ARG A 189 11.73 21.01 -12.80
CA ARG A 189 10.48 21.75 -12.96
C ARG A 189 10.21 21.96 -14.46
N PRO A 190 9.00 21.66 -14.96
CA PRO A 190 8.66 21.93 -16.36
C PRO A 190 8.82 23.43 -16.68
N SER A 191 9.62 23.75 -17.71
CA SER A 191 10.03 25.11 -18.09
C SER A 191 8.89 25.97 -18.66
N SER A 192 7.86 25.31 -19.17
CA SER A 192 6.71 25.93 -19.85
C SER A 192 5.57 24.91 -19.89
N GLY A 193 4.71 24.95 -18.89
CA GLY A 193 3.44 24.24 -18.83
C GLY A 193 2.42 25.13 -18.12
N PRO A 194 1.11 24.91 -18.32
CA PRO A 194 0.09 25.73 -17.68
C PRO A 194 0.34 25.73 -16.16
N ASN A 195 0.12 26.89 -15.55
CA ASN A 195 0.28 27.14 -14.12
C ASN A 195 -0.82 26.42 -13.33
N THR A 196 -1.06 25.13 -13.61
CA THR A 196 -2.23 24.38 -13.18
C THR A 196 -1.84 23.30 -12.18
N GLY A 197 -2.54 23.32 -11.05
CA GLY A 197 -2.29 22.48 -9.88
C GLY A 197 -2.58 20.98 -10.06
N TYR A 198 -2.85 20.49 -11.28
CA TYR A 198 -3.40 19.15 -11.50
C TYR A 198 -2.58 18.26 -12.45
N PRO A 199 -2.34 16.98 -12.08
CA PRO A 199 -1.66 16.00 -12.94
C PRO A 199 -2.35 15.77 -14.28
N LYS A 200 -3.67 15.99 -14.37
CA LYS A 200 -4.46 15.66 -15.56
C LYS A 200 -4.05 16.48 -16.78
N ASP A 201 -3.82 17.78 -16.60
CA ASP A 201 -3.36 18.67 -17.68
C ASP A 201 -1.96 18.27 -18.14
N TYR A 202 -1.14 17.78 -17.21
CA TYR A 202 0.19 17.28 -17.53
C TYR A 202 0.15 15.93 -18.27
N LEU A 203 -0.75 15.02 -17.86
CA LEU A 203 -0.98 13.76 -18.58
C LEU A 203 -1.50 14.01 -20.00
N GLU A 204 -2.46 14.92 -20.17
CA GLU A 204 -2.97 15.34 -21.50
C GLU A 204 -1.85 15.96 -22.36
N HIS A 205 -0.94 16.73 -21.76
CA HIS A 205 0.27 17.23 -22.43
C HIS A 205 1.18 16.09 -22.90
N LEU A 206 1.49 15.11 -22.03
CA LEU A 206 2.30 13.93 -22.38
C LEU A 206 1.66 13.11 -23.49
N GLU A 207 0.33 12.95 -23.46
CA GLU A 207 -0.42 12.26 -24.53
C GLU A 207 -0.29 12.95 -25.89
N THR A 208 -0.27 14.29 -25.88
CA THR A 208 -0.21 15.12 -27.09
C THR A 208 1.20 15.15 -27.69
N HIS A 209 2.22 15.33 -26.85
CA HIS A 209 3.61 15.50 -27.30
C HIS A 209 4.40 14.19 -27.36
N LYS A 210 3.81 13.07 -26.92
CA LYS A 210 4.41 11.73 -26.94
C LYS A 210 5.74 11.59 -26.20
N ASN A 211 5.96 12.45 -25.19
CA ASN A 211 7.04 12.29 -24.22
C ASN A 211 6.99 10.91 -23.57
N LYS A 212 8.16 10.36 -23.27
CA LYS A 212 8.28 9.05 -22.63
C LYS A 212 7.76 9.12 -21.20
N VAL A 213 7.00 8.09 -20.84
CA VAL A 213 6.53 7.86 -19.47
C VAL A 213 7.13 6.55 -18.99
N PHE A 214 8.18 6.64 -18.18
CA PHE A 214 8.86 5.50 -17.61
C PHE A 214 8.02 4.88 -16.50
N VAL A 215 7.77 3.59 -16.57
CA VAL A 215 6.92 2.88 -15.58
C VAL A 215 7.58 1.58 -15.19
N LYS A 216 7.58 1.26 -13.90
CA LYS A 216 8.05 -0.04 -13.42
C LYS A 216 7.18 -1.16 -13.98
N GLY A 217 7.79 -2.23 -14.52
CA GLY A 217 7.12 -3.35 -15.21
C GLY A 217 5.79 -3.82 -14.60
N ARG A 218 5.73 -4.02 -13.27
CA ARG A 218 4.52 -4.50 -12.57
C ARG A 218 3.30 -3.56 -12.64
N TYR A 219 3.49 -2.29 -12.97
CA TYR A 219 2.42 -1.30 -13.09
C TYR A 219 2.05 -0.98 -14.54
N VAL A 220 2.82 -1.47 -15.52
CA VAL A 220 2.68 -1.11 -16.93
C VAL A 220 1.28 -1.39 -17.46
N GLU A 221 0.75 -2.59 -17.24
CA GLU A 221 -0.58 -2.97 -17.74
C GLU A 221 -1.69 -2.10 -17.15
N LYS A 222 -1.60 -1.79 -15.85
CA LYS A 222 -2.53 -0.88 -15.19
C LYS A 222 -2.46 0.52 -15.82
N VAL A 223 -1.26 1.07 -16.00
CA VAL A 223 -1.10 2.41 -16.57
C VAL A 223 -1.58 2.43 -18.03
N ARG A 224 -1.25 1.42 -18.83
CA ARG A 224 -1.74 1.28 -20.21
C ARG A 224 -3.26 1.23 -20.27
N LYS A 225 -3.91 0.54 -19.32
CA LYS A 225 -5.37 0.47 -19.26
C LYS A 225 -5.99 1.81 -18.87
N SER A 226 -5.45 2.48 -17.86
CA SER A 226 -6.01 3.76 -17.37
C SER A 226 -5.68 4.94 -18.28
N TYR A 227 -4.55 4.89 -19.00
CA TYR A 227 -4.02 5.97 -19.82
C TYR A 227 -3.46 5.41 -21.16
N PRO A 228 -4.34 4.91 -22.05
CA PRO A 228 -3.95 4.16 -23.25
C PRO A 228 -3.19 4.98 -24.29
N LYS A 229 -3.18 6.31 -24.17
CA LYS A 229 -2.56 7.23 -25.13
C LYS A 229 -1.14 7.66 -24.73
N LEU A 230 -0.68 7.33 -23.51
CA LEU A 230 0.67 7.65 -23.05
C LEU A 230 1.72 6.79 -23.76
N ASN A 231 2.89 7.38 -24.02
CA ASN A 231 4.05 6.68 -24.55
C ASN A 231 4.81 5.97 -23.42
N ILE A 232 4.30 4.81 -23.00
CA ILE A 232 4.79 4.08 -21.81
C ILE A 232 6.02 3.24 -22.16
N GLU A 233 7.12 3.50 -21.44
CA GLU A 233 8.37 2.73 -21.53
C GLU A 233 8.60 1.94 -20.23
N PRO A 234 8.58 0.59 -20.29
CA PRO A 234 8.79 -0.24 -19.10
C PRO A 234 10.26 -0.22 -18.68
N VAL A 235 10.53 0.07 -17.41
CA VAL A 235 11.90 0.12 -16.87
C VAL A 235 12.01 -0.57 -15.51
N HIS A 236 13.25 -0.85 -15.07
CA HIS A 236 13.52 -1.44 -13.76
C HIS A 236 13.64 -0.39 -12.64
N ASP A 237 14.40 0.68 -12.91
CA ASP A 237 14.59 1.85 -12.04
C ASP A 237 14.01 3.07 -12.76
N VAL A 238 12.88 3.58 -12.27
CA VAL A 238 12.17 4.68 -12.91
C VAL A 238 12.94 5.98 -12.70
N GLU A 239 13.51 6.15 -11.50
CA GLU A 239 14.23 7.35 -11.15
C GLU A 239 15.52 7.54 -11.96
N ASP A 240 16.28 6.46 -12.22
CA ASP A 240 17.46 6.54 -13.10
C ASP A 240 17.06 6.78 -14.56
N ALA A 241 16.04 6.07 -15.06
CA ALA A 241 15.55 6.27 -16.43
C ALA A 241 15.13 7.72 -16.70
N VAL A 242 14.45 8.37 -15.75
CA VAL A 242 14.09 9.79 -15.85
C VAL A 242 15.32 10.69 -15.89
N ASN A 243 16.32 10.43 -15.04
CA ASN A 243 17.54 11.23 -15.01
C ASN A 243 18.36 11.13 -16.30
N ASP A 244 18.38 9.96 -16.93
CA ASP A 244 19.12 9.67 -18.15
C ASP A 244 18.37 10.05 -19.43
N SER A 245 17.09 10.46 -19.31
CA SER A 245 16.21 10.82 -20.42
C SER A 245 16.26 12.30 -20.84
N GLU A 246 15.53 12.63 -21.90
CA GLU A 246 15.39 13.99 -22.42
C GLU A 246 14.52 14.87 -21.51
N THR A 247 14.67 16.19 -21.63
CA THR A 247 13.83 17.12 -20.85
C THR A 247 12.38 17.03 -21.33
N GLY A 248 11.46 16.79 -20.38
CA GLY A 248 10.02 16.64 -20.66
C GLY A 248 9.55 15.19 -20.50
N ASP A 249 10.45 14.22 -20.56
CA ASP A 249 10.16 12.85 -20.18
C ASP A 249 9.97 12.73 -18.66
N VAL A 250 9.12 11.80 -18.24
CA VAL A 250 8.73 11.65 -16.84
C VAL A 250 8.64 10.19 -16.43
N GLY A 251 8.62 9.97 -15.12
CA GLY A 251 8.42 8.66 -14.52
C GLY A 251 7.12 8.60 -13.74
N LEU A 252 6.52 7.40 -13.67
CA LEU A 252 5.49 7.08 -12.68
C LEU A 252 6.06 6.14 -11.62
N GLU A 253 6.17 6.64 -10.39
CA GLU A 253 6.84 5.92 -9.29
C GLU A 253 6.04 6.00 -7.99
N ILE A 254 6.17 4.96 -7.16
CA ILE A 254 5.64 4.92 -5.80
C ILE A 254 6.54 5.75 -4.90
N VAL A 255 6.01 6.87 -4.42
CA VAL A 255 6.70 7.81 -3.53
C VAL A 255 6.07 7.74 -2.15
N GLN A 256 6.91 7.55 -1.14
CA GLN A 256 6.52 7.58 0.27
C GLN A 256 6.98 8.88 0.93
N THR A 257 8.29 8.98 1.18
CA THR A 257 8.90 10.11 1.87
C THR A 257 9.45 11.15 0.91
N GLY A 258 9.74 10.78 -0.35
CA GLY A 258 10.44 11.64 -1.31
C GLY A 258 11.98 11.64 -1.15
N SER A 259 12.55 10.89 -0.20
CA SER A 259 14.00 10.93 0.06
C SER A 259 14.86 10.47 -1.12
N THR A 260 14.38 9.50 -1.92
CA THR A 260 15.08 9.08 -3.15
C THR A 260 15.07 10.17 -4.20
N LEU A 261 13.93 10.86 -4.39
CA LEU A 261 13.82 11.97 -5.33
C LEU A 261 14.79 13.09 -4.96
N ARG A 262 14.82 13.49 -3.68
CA ARG A 262 15.77 14.50 -3.18
C ARG A 262 17.23 14.08 -3.43
N ARG A 263 17.59 12.82 -3.15
CA ARG A 263 18.95 12.32 -3.36
C ARG A 263 19.34 12.29 -4.85
N LYS A 264 18.39 12.00 -5.73
CA LYS A 264 18.57 11.93 -7.18
C LYS A 264 18.29 13.27 -7.89
N ASN A 265 18.06 14.36 -7.15
CA ASN A 265 17.68 15.68 -7.66
C ASN A 265 16.45 15.69 -8.59
N LEU A 266 15.48 14.80 -8.33
CA LEU A 266 14.22 14.72 -9.05
C LEU A 266 13.13 15.52 -8.34
N VAL A 267 12.16 16.00 -9.11
CA VAL A 267 10.98 16.70 -8.61
C VAL A 267 9.75 15.80 -8.62
N LEU A 268 8.84 16.04 -7.67
CA LEU A 268 7.52 15.41 -7.59
C LEU A 268 6.48 16.35 -8.21
N LEU A 269 5.60 15.83 -9.07
CA LEU A 269 4.62 16.64 -9.79
C LEU A 269 3.18 16.37 -9.29
N GLY A 270 2.52 17.41 -8.77
CA GLY A 270 1.08 17.42 -8.50
C GLY A 270 0.59 16.35 -7.51
N ALA A 271 -0.66 15.91 -7.70
CA ALA A 271 -1.31 14.86 -6.92
C ALA A 271 -0.91 13.44 -7.40
N PRO A 272 -1.00 12.41 -6.52
CA PRO A 272 -0.79 11.04 -6.95
C PRO A 272 -1.96 10.53 -7.80
N LEU A 273 -1.66 9.63 -8.73
CA LEU A 273 -2.66 8.92 -9.54
C LEU A 273 -3.51 7.99 -8.68
N PHE A 274 -2.92 7.41 -7.63
CA PHE A 274 -3.62 6.68 -6.58
C PHE A 274 -2.79 6.66 -5.30
N LEU A 275 -3.47 6.44 -4.18
CA LEU A 275 -2.84 6.23 -2.86
C LEU A 275 -2.88 4.74 -2.49
N SER A 276 -1.84 4.26 -1.84
CA SER A 276 -1.78 2.90 -1.29
C SER A 276 -1.31 2.94 0.16
N GLU A 277 -1.90 2.08 0.96
CA GLU A 277 -1.50 1.79 2.34
C GLU A 277 -1.64 0.28 2.57
N SER A 278 -1.10 -0.24 3.67
CA SER A 278 -1.28 -1.65 4.01
C SER A 278 -2.70 -1.89 4.52
N LEU A 279 -3.37 -2.87 3.94
CA LEU A 279 -4.79 -3.17 4.17
C LEU A 279 -4.94 -4.61 4.63
N TYR A 280 -5.95 -4.86 5.47
CA TYR A 280 -6.43 -6.22 5.68
C TYR A 280 -7.34 -6.61 4.51
N VAL A 281 -7.00 -7.72 3.84
CA VAL A 281 -7.69 -8.26 2.68
C VAL A 281 -8.19 -9.65 3.02
N VAL A 282 -9.44 -9.98 2.74
CA VAL A 282 -10.09 -11.19 3.27
C VAL A 282 -10.79 -12.00 2.20
N ASP A 283 -10.97 -13.29 2.47
CA ASP A 283 -11.90 -14.14 1.75
C ASP A 283 -13.32 -13.79 2.18
N TYR A 284 -14.02 -13.04 1.33
CA TYR A 284 -15.38 -12.61 1.62
C TYR A 284 -16.38 -13.76 1.68
N TYR A 285 -16.17 -14.83 0.92
CA TYR A 285 -17.11 -15.95 0.93
C TYR A 285 -17.06 -16.68 2.25
N LYS A 286 -15.85 -16.91 2.78
CA LYS A 286 -15.66 -17.43 4.14
C LYS A 286 -16.26 -16.50 5.19
N TYR A 287 -15.94 -15.20 5.13
CA TYR A 287 -16.50 -14.20 6.04
C TYR A 287 -18.05 -14.21 6.06
N ASN A 288 -18.69 -14.34 4.88
CA ASN A 288 -20.14 -14.27 4.74
C ASN A 288 -20.87 -15.61 4.94
N SER A 289 -20.16 -16.74 4.88
CA SER A 289 -20.75 -18.09 5.00
C SER A 289 -21.49 -18.34 6.32
N GLY A 290 -21.15 -17.58 7.36
CA GLY A 290 -21.71 -17.76 8.71
C GLY A 290 -21.22 -19.03 9.42
N THR A 291 -20.38 -19.84 8.79
CA THR A 291 -19.84 -21.09 9.35
C THR A 291 -18.43 -20.94 9.93
N GLU A 292 -17.74 -19.83 9.65
CA GLU A 292 -16.39 -19.54 10.16
C GLU A 292 -16.42 -18.26 11.01
N ASP A 293 -16.80 -18.38 12.28
CA ASP A 293 -16.75 -17.25 13.24
C ASP A 293 -15.32 -16.83 13.56
N SER A 294 -14.33 -17.71 13.37
CA SER A 294 -12.92 -17.43 13.61
C SER A 294 -12.37 -16.29 12.77
N LEU A 295 -12.69 -16.20 11.47
CA LEU A 295 -12.22 -15.09 10.63
C LEU A 295 -12.82 -13.74 11.08
N LYS A 296 -14.08 -13.73 11.52
CA LYS A 296 -14.72 -12.51 12.06
C LYS A 296 -14.09 -12.11 13.38
N ALA A 297 -13.90 -13.05 14.30
CA ALA A 297 -13.25 -12.83 15.59
C ALA A 297 -11.80 -12.35 15.45
N LEU A 298 -11.06 -12.90 14.48
CA LEU A 298 -9.71 -12.44 14.15
C LEU A 298 -9.71 -11.00 13.64
N LEU A 299 -10.63 -10.65 12.73
CA LEU A 299 -10.77 -9.27 12.26
C LEU A 299 -11.21 -8.32 13.36
N ASP A 300 -12.08 -8.74 14.26
CA ASP A 300 -12.49 -7.95 15.42
C ASP A 300 -11.29 -7.68 16.34
N THR A 301 -10.39 -8.66 16.51
CA THR A 301 -9.13 -8.50 17.26
C THR A 301 -8.17 -7.53 16.57
N PHE A 302 -8.05 -7.59 15.25
CA PHE A 302 -7.20 -6.67 14.49
C PHE A 302 -7.73 -5.24 14.37
N ALA A 303 -9.03 -5.06 14.55
CA ALA A 303 -9.75 -3.79 14.43
C ALA A 303 -9.33 -2.96 13.19
N PRO A 304 -9.60 -3.43 11.95
CA PRO A 304 -9.31 -2.68 10.74
C PRO A 304 -9.96 -1.29 10.77
N VAL A 305 -9.20 -0.26 10.46
CA VAL A 305 -9.67 1.14 10.51
C VAL A 305 -10.34 1.53 9.20
N GLY A 306 -11.53 2.11 9.29
CA GLY A 306 -12.31 2.62 8.16
C GLY A 306 -11.68 3.81 7.44
N TYR A 307 -12.16 4.10 6.22
CA TYR A 307 -11.57 5.12 5.35
C TYR A 307 -11.67 6.54 5.92
N PHE A 308 -12.80 6.83 6.57
CA PHE A 308 -13.17 8.14 7.11
C PHE A 308 -13.00 8.22 8.63
N GLU A 309 -12.42 7.20 9.27
CA GLU A 309 -12.22 7.23 10.72
C GLU A 309 -11.13 8.24 11.10
N GLN A 310 -11.34 8.96 12.20
CA GLN A 310 -10.48 10.03 12.70
C GLN A 310 -9.00 9.62 12.75
N GLN A 311 -8.69 8.43 13.29
CA GLN A 311 -7.32 7.93 13.40
C GLN A 311 -6.61 7.89 12.03
N ARG A 312 -7.32 7.52 10.96
CA ARG A 312 -6.77 7.51 9.60
C ARG A 312 -6.61 8.92 9.07
N LEU A 313 -7.53 9.85 9.37
CA LEU A 313 -7.41 11.26 8.97
C LEU A 313 -6.15 11.90 9.60
N GLU A 314 -5.89 11.64 10.89
CA GLU A 314 -4.69 12.08 11.59
C GLU A 314 -3.41 11.54 10.92
N GLN A 315 -3.37 10.24 10.65
CA GLN A 315 -2.21 9.61 10.01
C GLN A 315 -2.02 10.06 8.55
N PHE A 316 -3.11 10.33 7.83
CA PHE A 316 -3.07 10.92 6.50
C PHE A 316 -2.50 12.35 6.54
N ALA A 317 -2.88 13.16 7.53
CA ALA A 317 -2.33 14.49 7.75
C ALA A 317 -0.83 14.43 8.11
N TYR A 318 -0.40 13.49 8.96
CA TYR A 318 1.01 13.29 9.26
C TYR A 318 1.83 12.86 8.04
N TRP A 319 1.31 11.93 7.23
CA TRP A 319 1.96 11.51 5.99
C TRP A 319 2.11 12.67 5.01
N TYR A 320 1.04 13.42 4.78
CA TYR A 320 1.06 14.56 3.87
C TYR A 320 2.02 15.67 4.36
N HIS A 321 2.00 15.98 5.67
CA HIS A 321 2.95 16.90 6.28
C HIS A 321 4.40 16.43 6.12
N ALA A 322 4.69 15.16 6.40
CA ALA A 322 6.04 14.61 6.27
C ALA A 322 6.56 14.66 4.82
N LEU A 323 5.70 14.36 3.84
CA LEU A 323 6.06 14.47 2.43
C LEU A 323 6.30 15.93 2.01
N GLN A 324 5.48 16.85 2.50
CA GLN A 324 5.65 18.30 2.29
C GLN A 324 6.98 18.79 2.84
N GLU A 325 7.26 18.54 4.12
CA GLU A 325 8.48 19.00 4.78
C GLU A 325 9.74 18.39 4.14
N ASN A 326 9.66 17.12 3.71
CA ASN A 326 10.82 16.45 3.14
C ASN A 326 11.17 16.92 1.72
N LEU A 327 10.17 17.31 0.91
CA LEU A 327 10.35 17.72 -0.48
C LEU A 327 10.44 19.23 -0.68
N GLY A 328 9.77 20.03 0.17
CA GLY A 328 9.69 21.49 0.02
C GLY A 328 9.30 21.91 -1.41
N ASP A 329 10.09 22.80 -1.99
CA ASP A 329 9.88 23.33 -3.34
C ASP A 329 10.07 22.29 -4.47
N SER A 330 10.57 21.09 -4.15
CA SER A 330 10.66 19.99 -5.12
C SER A 330 9.31 19.30 -5.35
N TRP A 331 8.28 19.62 -4.56
CA TRP A 331 6.90 19.22 -4.85
C TRP A 331 6.21 20.30 -5.68
N ILE A 332 6.40 20.20 -6.99
CA ILE A 332 5.86 21.16 -7.97
C ILE A 332 4.35 21.01 -8.04
N ASN A 333 3.66 22.15 -7.99
CA ASN A 333 2.20 22.21 -8.04
C ASN A 333 1.54 21.35 -6.95
N LYS A 334 2.15 21.35 -5.74
CA LYS A 334 1.65 20.63 -4.57
C LYS A 334 0.16 20.91 -4.36
N PRO A 335 -0.72 19.90 -4.41
CA PRO A 335 -2.15 20.08 -4.19
C PRO A 335 -2.43 20.47 -2.74
N ARG A 336 -3.66 20.87 -2.41
CA ARG A 336 -4.06 20.91 -0.99
C ARG A 336 -4.33 19.50 -0.49
N ILE A 337 -4.27 19.29 0.82
CA ILE A 337 -4.48 17.96 1.42
C ILE A 337 -5.87 17.40 1.05
N GLU A 338 -6.90 18.25 1.04
CA GLU A 338 -8.26 17.87 0.66
C GLU A 338 -8.36 17.37 -0.80
N ASP A 339 -7.57 17.95 -1.71
CA ASP A 339 -7.59 17.61 -3.14
C ASP A 339 -7.02 16.20 -3.38
N ILE A 340 -6.12 15.74 -2.50
CA ILE A 340 -5.56 14.38 -2.53
C ILE A 340 -6.49 13.39 -1.82
N PHE A 341 -7.12 13.80 -0.71
CA PHE A 341 -7.85 12.91 0.19
C PHE A 341 -9.12 12.31 -0.43
N CYS A 342 -10.06 13.14 -0.89
CA CYS A 342 -11.26 12.74 -1.65
C CYS A 342 -12.07 13.93 -2.17
N SER A 343 -12.99 13.65 -3.09
CA SER A 343 -13.97 14.61 -3.63
C SER A 343 -15.38 14.01 -3.73
N HIS A 344 -16.40 14.82 -3.97
CA HIS A 344 -17.75 14.34 -4.26
C HIS A 344 -17.79 13.35 -5.45
N GLN A 345 -16.94 13.57 -6.46
CA GLN A 345 -16.87 12.66 -7.59
C GLN A 345 -16.38 11.26 -7.18
N ASP A 346 -15.59 11.18 -6.12
CA ASP A 346 -15.14 9.90 -5.56
C ASP A 346 -16.31 9.12 -4.95
N SER A 347 -17.27 9.79 -4.28
CA SER A 347 -18.51 9.15 -3.79
C SER A 347 -19.34 8.58 -4.93
N VAL A 348 -19.42 9.29 -6.06
CA VAL A 348 -20.08 8.79 -7.29
C VAL A 348 -19.36 7.56 -7.85
N ARG A 349 -18.02 7.53 -7.76
CA ARG A 349 -17.17 6.40 -8.17
C ARG A 349 -17.10 5.26 -7.15
N GLY A 350 -17.90 5.32 -6.09
CA GLY A 350 -18.00 4.25 -5.11
C GLY A 350 -17.12 4.39 -3.88
N LEU A 351 -16.58 5.58 -3.57
CA LEU A 351 -15.89 5.82 -2.30
C LEU A 351 -16.86 5.65 -1.13
N ARG A 352 -16.54 4.76 -0.19
CA ARG A 352 -17.34 4.45 0.99
C ARG A 352 -16.44 4.31 2.23
N PRO A 353 -17.00 4.40 3.45
CA PRO A 353 -16.24 4.19 4.68
C PRO A 353 -15.52 2.82 4.78
N TYR A 354 -16.02 1.83 4.03
CA TYR A 354 -15.66 0.40 4.03
C TYR A 354 -15.10 -0.20 5.32
N SER A 355 -15.93 -1.09 5.87
CA SER A 355 -15.55 -2.26 6.66
C SER A 355 -16.36 -3.46 6.17
N LEU A 356 -15.94 -4.71 6.38
CA LEU A 356 -16.78 -5.86 5.98
C LEU A 356 -18.15 -5.89 6.67
N LYS A 357 -18.25 -5.26 7.85
CA LYS A 357 -19.50 -5.05 8.60
C LYS A 357 -20.49 -4.15 7.87
N THR A 358 -20.01 -3.29 6.97
CA THR A 358 -20.81 -2.30 6.25
C THR A 358 -21.10 -2.72 4.81
N ARG A 359 -20.98 -4.01 4.42
CA ARG A 359 -21.04 -4.44 3.01
C ARG A 359 -22.45 -4.77 2.45
N TYR A 360 -23.54 -4.56 3.19
CA TYR A 360 -24.92 -4.75 2.71
C TYR A 360 -25.40 -3.77 1.61
N TRP A 361 -24.50 -3.24 0.78
CA TRP A 361 -24.81 -2.18 -0.18
C TRP A 361 -24.87 -2.79 -1.58
N THR A 362 -26.04 -2.71 -2.18
CA THR A 362 -26.20 -3.02 -3.60
C THR A 362 -25.96 -1.76 -4.42
N PRO A 363 -25.37 -1.86 -5.63
CA PRO A 363 -25.17 -0.70 -6.50
C PRO A 363 -26.44 0.08 -6.87
N SER A 364 -27.63 -0.49 -6.63
CA SER A 364 -28.94 0.13 -6.81
C SER A 364 -29.42 0.98 -5.61
N ASP A 365 -28.68 1.03 -4.50
CA ASP A 365 -29.08 1.76 -3.29
C ASP A 365 -28.72 3.26 -3.40
N SER A 366 -29.47 3.98 -4.22
CA SER A 366 -29.44 5.46 -4.29
C SER A 366 -29.60 6.11 -2.91
N TYR A 367 -30.32 5.45 -2.00
CA TYR A 367 -30.61 5.90 -0.63
C TYR A 367 -29.36 6.22 0.20
N LYS A 368 -28.23 5.57 -0.05
CA LYS A 368 -27.03 5.78 0.76
C LYS A 368 -25.91 6.55 0.03
N ARG A 369 -26.25 7.11 -1.14
CA ARG A 369 -25.38 8.04 -1.85
C ARG A 369 -25.24 9.34 -1.07
N ASP A 370 -26.31 9.79 -0.43
CA ASP A 370 -26.33 11.01 0.39
C ASP A 370 -25.46 10.85 1.64
N ASP A 371 -25.55 9.70 2.33
CA ASP A 371 -24.63 9.35 3.41
C ASP A 371 -23.16 9.41 2.94
N ALA A 372 -22.87 8.84 1.75
CA ALA A 372 -21.53 8.84 1.20
C ALA A 372 -21.04 10.24 0.80
N PHE A 373 -21.93 11.17 0.43
CA PHE A 373 -21.58 12.57 0.24
C PHE A 373 -21.33 13.25 1.57
N GLN A 374 -22.20 13.03 2.58
CA GLN A 374 -22.04 13.59 3.91
C GLN A 374 -20.74 13.14 4.58
N PHE A 375 -20.37 11.85 4.46
CA PHE A 375 -19.08 11.35 4.94
C PHE A 375 -17.91 12.09 4.28
N VAL A 376 -17.97 12.32 2.96
CA VAL A 376 -16.91 13.06 2.26
C VAL A 376 -16.83 14.51 2.73
N GLU A 377 -17.96 15.21 2.85
CA GLU A 377 -17.99 16.61 3.33
C GLU A 377 -17.43 16.72 4.75
N ASN A 378 -17.93 15.90 5.67
CA ASN A 378 -17.52 15.91 7.08
C ASN A 378 -16.04 15.60 7.20
N SER A 379 -15.56 14.54 6.53
CA SER A 379 -14.15 14.15 6.62
C SER A 379 -13.21 15.13 5.93
N ILE A 380 -13.64 15.84 4.89
CA ILE A 380 -12.83 16.93 4.31
C ILE A 380 -12.69 18.07 5.31
N SER A 381 -13.78 18.47 5.98
CA SER A 381 -13.74 19.52 7.00
C SER A 381 -12.84 19.12 8.16
N GLU A 382 -13.06 17.93 8.71
CA GLU A 382 -12.30 17.38 9.83
C GLU A 382 -10.81 17.24 9.51
N LEU A 383 -10.48 16.71 8.32
CA LEU A 383 -9.09 16.59 7.88
C LEU A 383 -8.40 17.95 7.77
N LYS A 384 -9.12 18.99 7.37
CA LYS A 384 -8.59 20.35 7.26
C LYS A 384 -8.22 20.90 8.63
N ASP A 385 -9.09 20.70 9.61
CA ASP A 385 -8.86 21.11 10.99
C ASP A 385 -7.70 20.34 11.62
N ILE A 386 -7.67 19.01 11.45
CA ILE A 386 -6.58 18.14 11.88
C ILE A 386 -5.26 18.63 11.26
N TYR A 387 -5.20 18.84 9.94
CA TYR A 387 -3.97 19.25 9.27
C TYR A 387 -3.46 20.61 9.76
N ASN A 388 -4.35 21.57 10.02
CA ASN A 388 -3.98 22.85 10.62
C ASN A 388 -3.39 22.67 12.03
N GLN A 389 -3.91 21.74 12.83
CA GLN A 389 -3.34 21.40 14.14
C GLN A 389 -1.98 20.70 14.03
N VAL A 390 -1.78 19.85 13.01
CA VAL A 390 -0.47 19.22 12.73
C VAL A 390 0.58 20.27 12.40
N VAL A 391 0.29 21.18 11.47
CA VAL A 391 1.24 22.21 11.01
C VAL A 391 1.53 23.23 12.12
N SER A 392 0.53 23.57 12.95
CA SER A 392 0.73 24.47 14.09
C SER A 392 1.37 23.81 15.32
N GLY A 393 1.62 22.50 15.29
CA GLY A 393 2.20 21.74 16.40
C GLY A 393 1.26 21.53 17.59
N GLN A 394 -0.04 21.80 17.42
CA GLN A 394 -1.07 21.59 18.44
C GLN A 394 -1.43 20.11 18.59
N LEU A 395 -1.36 19.36 17.50
CA LEU A 395 -1.51 17.89 17.50
C LEU A 395 -0.12 17.25 17.59
N LYS A 396 0.19 16.64 18.73
CA LYS A 396 1.49 15.99 19.00
C LYS A 396 1.50 14.52 18.64
#